data_AF-A0A7C3X507-F1
#
_entry.id   AF-A0A7C3X507-F1
#
_cell.length_a   1.000
_cell.length_b   1.000
_cell.length_c   1.000
_cell.angle_alpha   90.00
_cell.angle_beta   90.00
_cell.angle_gamma   90.00
#
_symmetry.space_group_name_H-M   'P 1'
#
loop_
_entity.id
_entity.type
_entity.pdbx_description
1 polymer ?
#
loop_
_entity_poly.entity_id
_entity_poly.type
_entity_poly.pdbx_seq_one_letter_code
_entity_poly.pdbx_strand_id
1 'polypeptide(L)' 'MADGFLSKTEAEVALDLVGRYLEFTSEEERAKYRGADEYLRLYERAYRLILEISDRGKPSTGFRT' A
#
# COMPACT_ATOMS: atom_id res chain seq x y z
N MET A 1 13.25 -0.01 28.05
CA MET A 1 12.33 -0.93 27.37
C MET A 1 12.31 -0.52 25.92
N ALA A 2 12.79 -1.37 25.01
CA ALA A 2 12.91 -1.06 23.60
C ALA A 2 12.18 -2.16 22.81
N ASP A 3 10.93 -1.88 22.44
CA ASP A 3 10.24 -2.57 21.35
C ASP A 3 9.65 -1.48 20.46
N GLY A 4 10.51 -1.00 19.57
CA GLY A 4 10.19 -0.03 18.54
C GLY A 4 9.29 -0.65 17.49
N PHE A 5 7.99 -0.74 17.79
CA PHE A 5 6.96 -0.98 16.79
C PHE A 5 6.83 0.29 15.95
N LEU A 6 7.75 0.51 15.02
CA LEU A 6 7.54 1.46 13.93
C LEU A 6 6.38 0.92 13.10
N SER A 7 5.15 1.25 13.51
CA SER A 7 3.95 0.98 12.73
C SER A 7 4.11 1.75 11.43
N LYS A 8 4.43 1.04 10.35
CA LYS A 8 4.47 1.66 9.03
C LYS A 8 3.12 2.31 8.75
N THR A 9 3.15 3.56 8.34
CA THR A 9 1.99 4.27 7.81
C THR A 9 1.47 3.54 6.57
N GLU A 10 0.19 3.74 6.22
CA GLU A 10 -0.40 3.14 5.04
C GLU A 10 0.35 3.52 3.75
N ALA A 11 0.94 4.72 3.73
CA ALA A 11 1.79 5.18 2.63
C ALA A 11 3.10 4.38 2.52
N GLU A 12 3.76 4.11 3.65
CA GLU A 12 4.98 3.29 3.67
C GLU A 12 4.68 1.84 3.25
N VAL A 13 3.54 1.29 3.70
CA VAL A 13 3.10 -0.05 3.27
C VAL A 13 2.79 -0.08 1.78
N ALA A 14 2.19 0.98 1.22
CA ALA A 14 1.92 1.08 -0.21
C ALA A 14 3.23 1.12 -1.03
N LEU A 15 4.22 1.90 -0.60
CA LEU A 15 5.53 1.97 -1.25
C LEU A 15 6.24 0.62 -1.22
N ASP A 16 6.22 -0.08 -0.08
CA ASP A 16 6.79 -1.42 0.03
C ASP A 16 6.12 -2.42 -0.92
N LEU A 17 4.79 -2.36 -1.03
CA LEU A 17 4.02 -3.25 -1.90
C LEU A 17 4.39 -3.01 -3.36
N VAL A 18 4.48 -1.75 -3.79
CA VAL A 18 4.93 -1.38 -5.14
C VAL A 18 6.36 -1.86 -5.37
N GLY A 19 7.27 -1.64 -4.42
CA GLY A 19 8.66 -2.08 -4.51
C GLY A 19 8.76 -3.60 -4.73
N ARG A 20 8.08 -4.39 -3.91
CA ARG A 20 8.04 -5.85 -4.05
C ARG A 20 7.42 -6.29 -5.37
N TYR A 21 6.31 -5.67 -5.78
CA TYR A 21 5.69 -5.98 -7.06
C TYR A 21 6.67 -5.78 -8.23
N LEU A 22 7.39 -4.66 -8.25
CA LEU A 22 8.37 -4.37 -9.29
C LEU A 22 9.63 -5.25 -9.21
N GLU A 23 9.97 -5.76 -8.02
CA GLU A 23 11.06 -6.72 -7.83
C GLU A 23 10.74 -8.09 -8.44
N PHE A 24 9.51 -8.59 -8.25
CA PHE A 24 9.11 -9.93 -8.69
C PHE A 24 8.48 -9.99 -10.08
N THR A 25 8.13 -8.85 -10.67
CA THR A 25 7.54 -8.80 -12.00
C THR A 25 8.61 -8.94 -13.09
N SER A 26 8.18 -9.27 -14.32
CA SER A 26 9.09 -9.39 -15.46
C SER A 26 9.69 -8.03 -15.85
N GLU A 27 10.83 -8.05 -16.55
CA GLU A 27 11.44 -6.79 -17.00
C GLU A 27 10.52 -5.98 -17.93
N GLU A 28 9.78 -6.66 -18.82
CA GLU A 28 8.79 -6.05 -19.70
C GLU A 28 7.68 -5.34 -18.92
N GLU A 29 7.16 -5.98 -17.86
CA GLU A 29 6.12 -5.39 -17.02
C GLU A 29 6.67 -4.23 -16.17
N ARG A 30 7.85 -4.40 -15.59
CA ARG A 30 8.54 -3.35 -14.82
C ARG A 30 8.83 -2.12 -15.68
N ALA A 31 9.13 -2.30 -16.97
CA ALA A 31 9.40 -1.19 -17.89
C ALA A 31 8.21 -0.23 -18.03
N LYS A 32 6.97 -0.72 -17.84
CA LYS A 32 5.75 0.11 -17.89
C LYS A 32 5.69 1.16 -16.79
N TYR A 33 6.41 0.96 -15.68
CA TYR A 33 6.40 1.84 -14.52
C TYR A 33 7.69 2.67 -14.38
N ARG A 34 8.48 2.81 -15.45
CA ARG A 34 9.67 3.69 -15.46
C ARG A 34 9.29 5.17 -15.52
N GLY A 35 8.11 5.50 -16.03
CA GLY A 35 7.57 6.86 -16.00
C GLY A 35 7.03 7.22 -14.62
N ALA A 36 7.19 8.48 -14.23
CA ALA A 36 6.74 8.97 -12.93
C ALA A 36 5.21 8.84 -12.78
N ASP A 37 4.45 9.10 -13.85
CA ASP A 37 2.99 9.03 -13.85
C ASP A 37 2.48 7.59 -13.69
N GLU A 38 3.07 6.62 -14.40
CA GLU A 38 2.70 5.22 -14.30
C GLU A 38 3.05 4.65 -12.92
N TYR A 39 4.21 5.01 -12.38
CA TYR A 39 4.61 4.66 -11.03
C TYR A 39 3.64 5.23 -9.99
N LEU A 40 3.27 6.51 -10.09
CA LEU A 40 2.32 7.17 -9.20
C LEU A 40 0.94 6.51 -9.24
N ARG A 41 0.46 6.11 -10.43
CA ARG A 41 -0.81 5.36 -10.56
C ARG A 41 -0.75 4.00 -9.88
N LEU A 42 0.38 3.29 -10.01
CA LEU A 42 0.58 2.01 -9.34
C LEU A 42 0.59 2.18 -7.81
N TYR A 43 1.28 3.22 -7.31
CA TYR A 43 1.26 3.60 -5.91
C TYR A 43 -0.15 3.97 -5.40
N GLU A 44 -0.89 4.80 -6.13
CA GLU A 44 -2.26 5.20 -5.75
C GLU A 44 -3.16 3.97 -5.61
N ARG A 45 -3.03 3.01 -6.53
CA ARG A 45 -3.79 1.76 -6.49
C ARG A 45 -3.43 0.92 -5.26
N ALA A 46 -2.16 0.78 -4.94
CA ALA A 46 -1.69 0.09 -3.74
C ALA A 46 -2.22 0.77 -2.46
N TYR A 47 -2.14 2.10 -2.40
CA TYR A 47 -2.60 2.89 -1.27
C TYR A 47 -4.11 2.76 -1.04
N ARG A 48 -4.93 2.86 -2.10
CA ARG A 48 -6.39 2.66 -2.00
C ARG A 48 -6.75 1.28 -1.49
N LEU A 49 -6.08 0.23 -1.96
CA LEU A 49 -6.32 -1.13 -1.48
C LEU A 49 -6.06 -1.26 0.02
N ILE A 50 -4.98 -0.65 0.52
CA ILE A 50 -4.66 -0.65 1.95
C ILE A 50 -5.73 0.08 2.74
N LEU A 51 -6.19 1.25 2.26
CA LEU A 51 -7.28 1.98 2.92
C LEU A 51 -8.57 1.16 2.96
N GLU A 52 -8.95 0.50 1.86
CA GLU A 52 -10.13 -0.37 1.81
C GLU A 52 -10.04 -1.54 2.79
N ILE A 53 -8.88 -2.19 2.90
CA ILE A 53 -8.65 -3.29 3.84
C ILE A 53 -8.70 -2.77 5.28
N SER A 54 -8.03 -1.65 5.56
CA SER A 54 -8.03 -1.01 6.88
C SER A 54 -9.44 -0.56 7.31
N ASP A 55 -10.26 -0.08 6.37
CA ASP A 55 -11.64 0.33 6.64
C ASP A 55 -12.54 -0.87 6.92
N ARG A 56 -12.43 -1.95 6.12
CA ARG A 56 -13.15 -3.21 6.37
C ARG A 56 -12.75 -3.91 7.68
N GLY A 57 -11.54 -3.66 8.17
CA GLY A 57 -11.04 -4.18 9.44
C GLY A 57 -11.53 -3.42 10.67
N LYS A 58 -12.16 -2.25 10.51
CA LYS A 58 -12.74 -1.51 11.64
C LYS A 58 -14.04 -2.20 12.08
N PRO A 59 -14.18 -2.60 13.35
CA PRO A 59 -15.47 -3.08 13.84
C PRO A 59 -16.50 -1.96 13.63
N SER A 60 -17.63 -2.26 12.99
CA SER A 60 -18.72 -1.29 12.92
C SER A 60 -19.07 -0.92 14.36
N THR A 61 -18.80 0.32 14.77
CA THR A 61 -19.22 0.82 16.07
C THR A 61 -20.74 0.96 16.05
N GLY A 62 -21.43 -0.17 16.22
CA GLY A 62 -22.88 -0.31 16.34
C GLY A 62 -23.38 0.16 17.70
N PHE A 63 -22.82 1.24 18.24
CA PHE A 63 -23.46 1.97 19.33
C PHE A 63 -24.62 2.76 18.72
N ARG A 64 -25.77 2.11 18.62
CA ARG A 64 -27.08 2.79 18.65
C ARG A 64 -27.18 3.47 20.01
N THR A 65 -27.18 4.79 20.01
CA THR A 65 -27.73 5.59 21.11
C THR A 65 -29.24 5.66 20.99
#